data_AF-A0A196PC34-F1
#
_entry.id   AF-A0A196PC34-F1
#
_cell.length_a   1.000
_cell.length_b   1.000
_cell.length_c   1.000
_cell.angle_alpha   90.00
_cell.angle_beta   90.00
_cell.angle_gamma   90.00
#
_symmetry.space_group_name_H-M   'P 1'
#
loop_
_entity.id
_entity.type
_entity.pdbx_description
1 polymer ?
#
loop_
_entity_poly.entity_id
_entity_poly.type
_entity_poly.pdbx_seq_one_letter_code
_entity_poly.pdbx_strand_id
1 'polypeptide(L)'
;MQPKTGFFGKLPAAGDFIARGLEPGVRPVLDRFLTAKLSQHAAKPDLWPAEGLRGVIKGPNGDLLLCILPSRDAADRAFPIAACAGLNAAALAEADRWANQVCSVLRNARSADDLIAGLADIPSPQSGAPALAPPALWQRGAPPEGPEAVITRLFGA
;
A
#
# COMPACT_ATOMS: atom_id res chain seq x y z
N MET A 1 -21.90 2.11 2.01
CA MET A 1 -20.95 2.78 1.10
C MET A 1 -19.82 1.80 0.83
N GLN A 2 -19.44 1.55 -0.42
CA GLN A 2 -18.28 0.70 -0.72
C GLN A 2 -17.00 1.45 -0.36
N PRO A 3 -15.99 0.80 0.25
CA PRO A 3 -14.73 1.45 0.57
C PRO A 3 -14.00 1.83 -0.72
N LYS A 4 -13.77 3.13 -0.93
CA LYS A 4 -13.00 3.63 -2.08
C LYS A 4 -11.51 3.46 -1.82
N THR A 5 -10.76 3.10 -2.86
CA THR A 5 -9.30 3.05 -2.79
C THR A 5 -8.76 4.48 -2.75
N GLY A 6 -7.96 4.79 -1.74
CA GLY A 6 -7.22 6.06 -1.63
C GLY A 6 -5.73 5.81 -1.50
N PHE A 7 -4.93 6.86 -1.41
CA PHE A 7 -3.48 6.72 -1.28
C PHE A 7 -2.84 7.78 -0.38
N PHE A 8 -1.65 7.46 0.12
CA PHE A 8 -0.74 8.36 0.81
C PHE A 8 0.72 8.03 0.46
N GLY A 9 1.57 9.06 0.35
CA GLY A 9 3.01 8.91 0.20
C GLY A 9 3.61 9.98 -0.70
N LYS A 10 4.71 9.63 -1.36
CA LYS A 10 5.40 10.53 -2.29
C LYS A 10 5.18 10.13 -3.75
N LEU A 11 5.10 11.15 -4.61
CA LEU A 11 5.07 11.00 -6.06
C LEU A 11 6.21 11.82 -6.68
N PRO A 12 6.83 11.34 -7.76
CA PRO A 12 7.95 12.05 -8.41
C PRO A 12 7.63 13.48 -8.85
N ALA A 13 6.37 13.77 -9.21
CA ALA A 13 5.94 15.09 -9.67
C ALA A 13 5.58 16.07 -8.53
N ALA A 14 5.65 15.64 -7.27
CA ALA A 14 5.22 16.44 -6.12
C ALA A 14 6.40 16.78 -5.20
N GLY A 15 6.36 17.95 -4.56
CA GLY A 15 7.41 18.40 -3.64
C GLY A 15 7.22 17.99 -2.17
N ASP A 16 6.11 17.34 -1.81
CA ASP A 16 5.81 16.90 -0.45
C ASP A 16 4.84 15.69 -0.46
N PHE A 17 4.48 15.18 0.71
CA PHE A 17 3.50 14.11 0.86
C PHE A 17 2.13 14.48 0.29
N ILE A 18 1.53 13.54 -0.43
CA ILE A 18 0.18 13.67 -0.97
C ILE A 18 -0.73 12.62 -0.34
N ALA A 19 -1.96 13.01 -0.07
CA ALA A 19 -3.07 12.12 0.24
C ALA A 19 -4.30 12.47 -0.60
N ARG A 20 -4.99 11.46 -1.14
CA ARG A 20 -6.28 11.58 -1.84
C ARG A 20 -7.14 10.34 -1.59
N GLY A 21 -8.46 10.52 -1.54
CA GLY A 21 -9.42 9.42 -1.44
C GLY A 21 -9.40 8.64 -0.13
N LEU A 22 -8.67 9.11 0.90
CA LEU A 22 -8.61 8.45 2.19
C LEU A 22 -9.79 8.85 3.07
N GLU A 23 -10.39 7.86 3.74
CA GLU A 23 -11.38 8.12 4.78
C GLU A 23 -10.77 8.87 5.97
N PRO A 24 -11.59 9.59 6.76
CA PRO A 24 -11.13 10.26 7.98
C PRO A 24 -10.36 9.31 8.91
N GLY A 25 -9.20 9.76 9.39
CA GLY A 25 -8.35 8.98 10.30
C GLY A 25 -7.44 7.93 9.66
N VAL A 26 -7.60 7.62 8.37
CA VAL A 26 -6.75 6.62 7.69
C VAL A 26 -5.32 7.13 7.48
N ARG A 27 -5.15 8.40 7.08
CA ARG A 27 -3.82 8.98 6.79
C ARG A 27 -2.82 8.81 7.94
N PRO A 28 -3.11 9.20 9.21
CA PRO A 28 -2.17 9.04 10.31
C PRO A 28 -1.76 7.58 10.57
N VAL A 29 -2.68 6.64 10.34
CA VAL A 29 -2.42 5.21 10.49
C VAL A 29 -1.45 4.70 9.41
N LEU A 30 -1.69 5.06 8.15
CA LEU A 30 -0.78 4.74 7.04
C LEU A 30 0.59 5.36 7.26
N ASP A 31 0.64 6.66 7.55
CA ASP A 31 1.89 7.38 7.75
C ASP A 31 2.74 6.76 8.86
N ARG A 32 2.14 6.50 10.03
CA ARG A 32 2.84 5.83 11.12
C ARG A 32 3.39 4.46 10.72
N PHE A 33 2.61 3.66 9.99
CA PHE A 33 3.06 2.34 9.54
C PHE A 33 4.21 2.45 8.53
N LEU A 34 4.06 3.27 7.48
CA LEU A 34 5.09 3.45 6.46
C LEU A 34 6.37 4.05 7.04
N THR A 35 6.23 5.06 7.89
CA THR A 35 7.35 5.71 8.57
C THR A 35 8.10 4.72 9.46
N ALA A 36 7.39 3.96 10.29
CA ALA A 36 8.02 3.03 11.22
C ALA A 36 8.61 1.78 10.55
N LYS A 37 8.02 1.31 9.44
CA LYS A 37 8.34 -0.02 8.87
C LYS A 37 9.06 0.02 7.53
N LEU A 38 8.82 1.03 6.70
CA LEU A 38 9.21 0.97 5.27
C LEU A 38 9.98 2.20 4.77
N SER A 39 9.98 3.31 5.50
CA SER A 39 10.60 4.57 5.08
C SER A 39 12.09 4.43 4.75
N GLN A 40 12.86 3.76 5.62
CA GLN A 40 14.29 3.54 5.45
C GLN A 40 14.62 2.63 4.24
N HIS A 41 13.66 1.81 3.83
CA HIS A 41 13.84 0.86 2.72
C HIS A 41 13.43 1.47 1.37
N ALA A 42 12.70 2.59 1.34
CA ALA A 42 12.28 3.24 0.11
C ALA A 42 13.47 3.71 -0.76
N ALA A 43 14.63 3.97 -0.14
CA ALA A 43 15.85 4.34 -0.84
C ALA A 43 16.56 3.17 -1.54
N LYS A 44 16.10 1.92 -1.33
CA LYS A 44 16.68 0.69 -1.90
C LYS A 44 15.68 -0.02 -2.84
N PRO A 45 15.24 0.63 -3.93
CA PRO A 45 14.16 0.11 -4.78
C PRO A 45 14.43 -1.29 -5.35
N ASP A 46 15.69 -1.65 -5.59
CA ASP A 46 16.07 -2.96 -6.15
C ASP A 46 15.79 -4.15 -5.22
N LEU A 47 15.61 -3.89 -3.92
CA LEU A 47 15.26 -4.91 -2.94
C LEU A 47 13.74 -5.10 -2.79
N TRP A 48 12.94 -4.21 -3.38
CA TRP A 48 11.48 -4.33 -3.30
C TRP A 48 10.98 -5.38 -4.31
N PRO A 49 9.89 -6.10 -3.98
CA PRO A 49 9.25 -6.99 -4.95
C PRO A 49 8.82 -6.22 -6.19
N ALA A 50 9.07 -6.77 -7.37
CA ALA A 50 8.71 -6.14 -8.64
C ALA A 50 7.21 -5.85 -8.78
N GLU A 51 6.34 -6.57 -8.07
CA GLU A 51 4.90 -6.34 -8.06
C GLU A 51 4.44 -5.50 -6.86
N GLY A 52 5.37 -4.93 -6.11
CA GLY A 52 5.12 -4.18 -4.89
C GLY A 52 4.89 -5.07 -3.68
N LEU A 53 4.89 -4.43 -2.51
CA LEU A 53 4.59 -5.09 -1.26
C LEU A 53 3.09 -4.99 -0.98
N ARG A 54 2.47 -6.07 -0.52
CA ARG A 54 1.12 -6.07 0.02
C ARG A 54 1.16 -6.02 1.53
N GLY A 55 0.13 -5.47 2.15
CA GLY A 55 0.01 -5.45 3.60
C GLY A 55 -1.41 -5.39 4.08
N VAL A 56 -1.62 -5.80 5.33
CA VAL A 56 -2.87 -5.54 6.06
C VAL A 56 -2.53 -4.94 7.41
N ILE A 57 -3.20 -3.85 7.78
CA ILE A 57 -3.00 -3.15 9.06
C ILE A 57 -4.34 -2.81 9.71
N LYS A 58 -4.34 -2.54 11.02
CA LYS A 58 -5.50 -1.98 11.72
C LYS A 58 -5.73 -0.53 11.30
N GLY A 59 -6.90 -0.23 10.75
CA GLY A 59 -7.37 1.12 10.44
C GLY A 59 -8.41 1.63 11.45
N PRO A 60 -8.90 2.87 11.26
CA PRO A 60 -9.89 3.49 12.15
C PRO A 60 -11.27 2.82 12.07
N ASN A 61 -11.65 2.31 10.89
CA ASN A 61 -12.99 1.76 10.61
C ASN A 61 -12.95 0.25 10.28
N GLY A 62 -11.89 -0.44 10.71
CA GLY A 62 -11.61 -1.83 10.33
C GLY A 62 -10.22 -1.99 9.73
N ASP A 63 -9.94 -3.17 9.20
CA ASP A 63 -8.63 -3.47 8.63
C ASP A 63 -8.45 -2.76 7.29
N LEU A 64 -7.22 -2.39 6.95
CA LEU A 64 -6.86 -1.75 5.69
C LEU A 64 -5.96 -2.69 4.91
N LEU A 65 -6.35 -2.97 3.65
CA LEU A 65 -5.49 -3.64 2.69
C LEU A 65 -4.62 -2.61 1.98
N LEU A 66 -3.34 -2.91 1.81
CA LEU A 66 -2.32 -2.01 1.29
C LEU A 66 -1.64 -2.60 0.05
N CYS A 67 -1.33 -1.73 -0.91
CA CYS A 67 -0.36 -1.98 -1.97
C CYS A 67 0.69 -0.86 -1.93
N ILE A 68 1.96 -1.23 -1.79
CA ILE A 68 3.04 -0.31 -1.43
C ILE A 68 4.20 -0.46 -2.42
N LEU A 69 4.67 0.67 -2.95
CA LEU A 69 5.84 0.76 -3.82
C LEU A 69 6.90 1.69 -3.22
N PRO A 70 8.20 1.45 -3.48
CA PRO A 70 9.22 2.45 -3.22
C PRO A 70 8.95 3.66 -4.13
N SER A 71 9.12 4.87 -3.58
CA SER A 71 8.89 6.11 -4.32
C SER A 71 9.79 7.22 -3.80
N ARG A 72 9.82 8.33 -4.53
CA ARG A 72 10.57 9.55 -4.25
C ARG A 72 9.74 10.76 -4.67
N ASP A 73 10.00 11.91 -4.05
CA ASP A 73 9.42 13.19 -4.49
C ASP A 73 10.30 13.88 -5.54
N ALA A 74 9.86 15.06 -6.00
CA ALA A 74 10.58 15.89 -6.97
C ALA A 74 11.97 16.36 -6.48
N ALA A 75 12.22 16.31 -5.16
CA ALA A 75 13.51 16.62 -4.55
C ALA A 75 14.35 15.35 -4.27
N ASP A 76 14.00 14.22 -4.88
CA ASP A 76 14.64 12.91 -4.74
C ASP A 76 14.64 12.32 -3.31
N ARG A 77 13.81 12.85 -2.40
CA ARG A 77 13.75 12.34 -1.02
C ARG A 77 12.87 11.08 -0.98
N ALA A 78 13.47 9.93 -0.69
CA ALA A 78 12.77 8.65 -0.68
C ALA A 78 11.70 8.55 0.43
N PHE A 79 10.53 8.04 0.06
CA PHE A 79 9.48 7.57 0.97
C PHE A 79 8.48 6.73 0.16
N PRO A 80 7.92 5.63 0.70
CA PRO A 80 7.01 4.78 -0.07
C PRO A 80 5.75 5.52 -0.52
N ILE A 81 5.12 5.02 -1.57
CA ILE A 81 3.73 5.34 -1.87
C ILE A 81 2.87 4.12 -1.59
N ALA A 82 1.77 4.32 -0.87
CA ALA A 82 0.82 3.27 -0.56
C ALA A 82 -0.59 3.67 -0.99
N ALA A 83 -1.25 2.80 -1.73
CA ALA A 83 -2.69 2.82 -1.87
C ALA A 83 -3.31 1.88 -0.85
N CYS A 84 -4.50 2.22 -0.36
CA CYS A 84 -5.25 1.39 0.57
C CYS A 84 -6.74 1.35 0.26
N ALA A 85 -7.36 0.24 0.61
CA ALA A 85 -8.81 0.10 0.67
C ALA A 85 -9.21 -0.50 2.02
N GLY A 86 -10.40 -0.15 2.50
CA GLY A 86 -11.02 -0.84 3.64
C GLY A 86 -11.22 -2.32 3.33
N LEU A 87 -10.87 -3.17 4.29
CA LEU A 87 -10.92 -4.62 4.17
C LEU A 87 -12.05 -5.17 5.06
N ASN A 88 -13.03 -5.81 4.44
CA ASN A 88 -14.04 -6.58 5.16
C ASN A 88 -13.71 -8.07 5.07
N ALA A 89 -12.60 -8.48 5.71
CA ALA A 89 -12.11 -9.87 5.70
C ALA A 89 -11.93 -10.45 4.28
N ALA A 90 -11.09 -9.88 3.41
CA ALA A 90 -10.79 -10.53 2.13
C ALA A 90 -9.88 -11.75 2.30
N ALA A 91 -10.08 -12.75 1.44
CA ALA A 91 -9.14 -13.85 1.28
C ALA A 91 -7.87 -13.35 0.57
N LEU A 92 -6.74 -14.06 0.78
CA LEU A 92 -5.45 -13.74 0.17
C LEU A 92 -5.52 -13.56 -1.36
N ALA A 93 -6.26 -14.41 -2.06
CA ALA A 93 -6.41 -14.34 -3.51
C ALA A 93 -7.10 -13.05 -3.99
N GLU A 94 -8.10 -12.58 -3.26
CA GLU A 94 -8.80 -11.32 -3.55
C GLU A 94 -7.90 -10.11 -3.25
N ALA A 95 -7.13 -10.19 -2.15
CA ALA A 95 -6.17 -9.17 -1.80
C ALA A 95 -5.05 -9.04 -2.86
N ASP A 96 -4.53 -10.17 -3.35
CA ASP A 96 -3.53 -10.20 -4.42
C ASP A 96 -4.10 -9.68 -5.74
N ARG A 97 -5.36 -10.03 -6.09
CA ARG A 97 -6.02 -9.52 -7.31
C ARG A 97 -6.13 -8.01 -7.28
N TRP A 98 -6.63 -7.46 -6.18
CA TRP A 98 -6.74 -6.01 -5.97
C TRP A 98 -5.36 -5.34 -6.03
N ALA A 99 -4.37 -5.88 -5.31
CA ALA A 99 -3.04 -5.29 -5.25
C ALA A 99 -2.34 -5.28 -6.61
N ASN A 100 -2.56 -6.29 -7.46
CA ASN A 100 -1.99 -6.33 -8.81
C ASN A 100 -2.52 -5.19 -9.69
N GLN A 101 -3.82 -4.90 -9.63
CA GLN A 101 -4.43 -3.79 -10.36
C GLN A 101 -3.91 -2.44 -9.84
N VAL A 102 -3.90 -2.28 -8.51
CA VAL A 102 -3.45 -1.05 -7.84
C VAL A 102 -1.97 -0.77 -8.09
N CYS A 103 -1.12 -1.80 -8.06
CA CYS A 103 0.30 -1.68 -8.32
C CYS A 103 0.58 -1.11 -9.72
N SER A 104 -0.18 -1.55 -10.73
CA SER A 104 -0.09 -1.00 -12.08
C SER A 104 -0.40 0.49 -12.10
N VAL A 105 -1.46 0.92 -11.41
CA VAL A 105 -1.83 2.34 -11.34
C VAL A 105 -0.77 3.16 -10.60
N LEU A 106 -0.31 2.69 -9.42
CA LEU A 106 0.73 3.38 -8.64
C LEU A 106 2.02 3.59 -9.42
N ARG A 107 2.44 2.61 -10.22
CA ARG A 107 3.66 2.68 -11.02
C ARG A 107 3.57 3.66 -12.19
N ASN A 108 2.40 3.75 -12.81
CA ASN A 108 2.21 4.47 -14.06
C ASN A 108 1.71 5.91 -13.86
N ALA A 109 1.15 6.23 -12.69
CA ALA A 109 0.64 7.56 -12.41
C ALA A 109 1.74 8.63 -12.51
N ARG A 110 1.43 9.73 -13.19
CA ARG A 110 2.34 10.87 -13.37
C ARG A 110 1.99 12.04 -12.45
N SER A 111 0.75 12.08 -11.98
CA SER A 111 0.25 13.09 -11.05
C SER A 111 -0.65 12.46 -9.98
N ALA A 112 -1.00 13.25 -8.97
CA ALA A 112 -1.97 12.84 -7.96
C ALA A 112 -3.38 12.62 -8.54
N ASP A 113 -3.73 13.39 -9.58
CA ASP A 113 -5.04 13.35 -10.22
C ASP A 113 -5.16 12.11 -11.12
N ASP A 114 -4.10 11.78 -11.88
CA ASP A 114 -4.04 10.52 -12.63
C ASP A 114 -4.14 9.31 -11.70
N LEU A 115 -3.45 9.39 -10.54
CA LEU A 115 -3.46 8.31 -9.57
C LEU A 115 -4.87 8.10 -8.99
N ILE A 116 -5.53 9.17 -8.49
CA ILE A 116 -6.86 9.00 -7.90
C ILE A 116 -7.90 8.59 -8.94
N ALA A 117 -7.79 9.06 -10.18
CA ALA A 117 -8.67 8.66 -11.27
C ALA A 117 -8.50 7.16 -11.59
N GLY A 118 -7.27 6.68 -11.77
CA GLY A 118 -7.01 5.26 -12.05
C GLY A 118 -7.40 4.33 -10.90
N LEU A 119 -7.32 4.79 -9.65
CA LEU A 119 -7.76 4.02 -8.49
C LEU A 119 -9.29 3.94 -8.37
N ALA A 120 -10.03 4.90 -8.94
CA ALA A 120 -11.49 4.94 -8.87
C ALA A 120 -12.15 3.80 -9.68
N ASP A 121 -11.46 3.31 -10.71
CA ASP A 121 -11.94 2.22 -11.59
C ASP A 121 -11.64 0.81 -11.03
N ILE A 122 -10.86 0.73 -9.95
CA ILE A 122 -10.49 -0.55 -9.34
C ILE A 122 -11.59 -0.96 -8.34
N PRO A 123 -12.21 -2.14 -8.52
CA PRO A 123 -13.22 -2.62 -7.59
C PRO A 123 -12.61 -2.88 -6.21
N SER A 124 -13.37 -2.61 -5.15
CA SER A 124 -12.96 -2.95 -3.79
C SER A 124 -12.72 -4.46 -3.66
N PRO A 125 -11.73 -4.89 -2.85
CA PRO A 125 -11.46 -6.31 -2.62
C PRO A 125 -12.71 -6.97 -2.01
N GLN A 126 -13.09 -8.12 -2.56
CA GLN A 126 -14.24 -8.88 -2.06
C GLN A 126 -13.89 -9.59 -0.76
N SER A 127 -14.87 -9.71 0.14
CA SER A 127 -14.75 -10.53 1.35
C SER A 127 -14.53 -12.01 0.97
N GLY A 128 -13.75 -12.72 1.79
CA GLY A 128 -13.46 -14.14 1.60
C GLY A 128 -12.79 -14.77 2.83
N ALA A 129 -12.90 -16.09 2.96
CA ALA A 129 -12.29 -16.84 4.05
C ALA A 129 -11.13 -17.71 3.55
N PRO A 130 -10.03 -17.88 4.33
CA PRO A 130 -9.78 -17.26 5.63
C PRO A 130 -9.41 -15.77 5.51
N ALA A 131 -9.80 -14.99 6.52
CA ALA A 131 -9.49 -13.56 6.59
C ALA A 131 -8.00 -13.33 6.90
N LEU A 132 -7.43 -12.30 6.29
CA LEU A 132 -6.07 -11.85 6.60
C LEU A 132 -5.98 -11.24 8.01
N ALA A 133 -4.96 -11.61 8.79
CA ALA A 133 -4.74 -11.10 10.13
C ALA A 133 -3.74 -9.93 10.12
N PRO A 134 -4.09 -8.74 10.64
CA PRO A 134 -3.15 -7.63 10.78
C PRO A 134 -2.36 -7.64 12.10
N PRO A 135 -1.16 -7.03 12.13
CA PRO A 135 -0.45 -6.51 10.96
C PRO A 135 0.25 -7.64 10.20
N ALA A 136 0.20 -7.61 8.87
CA ALA A 136 0.96 -8.53 8.04
C ALA A 136 1.46 -7.85 6.76
N LEU A 137 2.57 -8.35 6.23
CA LEU A 137 3.14 -8.00 4.93
C LEU A 137 3.33 -9.28 4.11
N TRP A 138 3.31 -9.14 2.78
CA TRP A 138 3.72 -10.22 1.87
C TRP A 138 4.04 -9.68 0.48
N GLN A 139 4.73 -10.50 -0.30
CA GLN A 139 4.87 -10.34 -1.74
C GLN A 139 3.97 -11.36 -2.44
N ARG A 140 3.62 -11.12 -3.70
CA ARG A 140 2.80 -12.07 -4.48
C ARG A 140 3.42 -13.47 -4.44
N GLY A 141 2.59 -14.47 -4.22
CA GLY A 141 3.01 -15.87 -4.15
C GLY A 141 3.69 -16.28 -2.83
N ALA A 142 3.84 -15.37 -1.87
CA ALA A 142 4.27 -15.68 -0.50
C ALA A 142 3.09 -15.55 0.47
N PRO A 143 3.08 -16.33 1.57
CA PRO A 143 2.06 -16.16 2.60
C PRO A 143 2.20 -14.81 3.32
N PRO A 144 1.09 -14.26 3.86
CA PRO A 144 1.11 -13.17 4.83
C PRO A 144 1.89 -13.55 6.08
N GLU A 145 2.84 -12.71 6.47
CA GLU A 145 3.67 -12.87 7.67
C GLU A 145 3.76 -11.55 8.44
N GLY A 146 4.25 -11.61 9.68
CA GLY A 146 4.52 -10.41 10.47
C GLY A 146 5.44 -9.43 9.73
N PRO A 147 5.21 -8.10 9.79
CA PRO A 147 5.98 -7.13 9.03
C PRO A 147 7.50 -7.26 9.18
N GLU A 148 7.96 -7.51 10.40
CA GLU A 148 9.37 -7.68 10.76
C GLU A 148 10.00 -8.86 10.00
N ALA A 149 9.34 -10.01 9.97
CA ALA A 149 9.84 -11.21 9.28
C ALA A 149 10.03 -10.94 7.77
N VAL A 150 9.06 -10.26 7.15
CA VAL A 150 9.13 -9.88 5.74
C VAL A 150 10.21 -8.83 5.48
N ILE A 151 10.33 -7.84 6.35
CA ILE A 151 11.33 -6.76 6.24
C ILE A 151 12.75 -7.34 6.38
N THR A 152 13.01 -8.19 7.37
CA THR A 152 14.29 -8.88 7.54
C THR A 152 14.62 -9.71 6.30
N ARG A 153 13.65 -10.48 5.79
CA ARG A 153 13.83 -11.33 4.59
C ARG A 153 14.13 -10.53 3.33
N LEU A 154 13.48 -9.38 3.12
CA LEU A 154 13.65 -8.58 1.90
C LEU A 154 14.86 -7.64 1.96
N PHE A 155 15.11 -7.04 3.12
CA PHE A 155 16.04 -5.91 3.26
C PHE A 155 17.28 -6.23 4.11
N GLY A 156 17.37 -7.43 4.68
CA GLY A 156 18.50 -7.86 5.52
C GLY A 156 18.60 -7.09 6.84
N ALA A 157 17.47 -6.62 7.37
CA ALA A 157 17.38 -5.87 8.61
C ALA A 157 17.38 -6.78 9.85
#